data_AF-A0A9E4CVZ8-F1
#
_entry.id   AF-A0A9E4CVZ8-F1
#
_cell.length_a   1.000
_cell.length_b   1.000
_cell.length_c   1.000
_cell.angle_alpha   90.00
_cell.angle_beta   90.00
_cell.angle_gamma   90.00
#
_symmetry.space_group_name_H-M   'P 1'
#
loop_
_entity.id
_entity.type
_entity.pdbx_description
1 polymer ?
#
loop_
_entity_poly.entity_id
_entity_poly.type
_entity_poly.pdbx_seq_one_letter_code
_entity_poly.pdbx_strand_id
1 'polypeptide(L)'
;MATLILGSCGSKGDKTTTATKDDKTTTTKAEEGSEKTTTTEGDDDSEPTTTESDGGGDGGGDIGDLSADEQAFVAAMVDAMTAEEDFPLSEEQATCFAARTIRTIGVDTMKASGATPDSIRDPNSDSMDFSEFKLTEAQANDVYDNFGRCDIDLREAMLTSMSADGEMTPAQKTCMETVLSEENLRKFMVGMMMSGEDNLENDPELSEITGGIMGCAFMGMGPAMGESDGMGEDTSTTAAP
;
A
#
# COMPACT_ATOMS: atom_id res chain seq x y z
N MET A 1 9.75 -28.82 -31.26
CA MET A 1 10.16 -28.54 -32.66
C MET A 1 9.54 -27.21 -33.05
N ALA A 2 10.37 -26.29 -33.52
CA ALA A 2 9.99 -24.95 -33.98
C ALA A 2 9.10 -24.99 -35.23
N THR A 3 8.18 -24.03 -35.37
CA THR A 3 7.82 -23.50 -36.69
C THR A 3 7.40 -22.04 -36.54
N LEU A 4 8.24 -21.17 -37.10
CA LEU A 4 7.97 -19.78 -37.43
C LEU A 4 6.84 -19.67 -38.47
N ILE A 5 6.01 -18.62 -38.40
CA ILE A 5 5.39 -18.06 -39.61
C ILE A 5 5.92 -16.63 -39.80
N LEU A 6 6.72 -16.52 -40.86
CA LEU A 6 7.26 -15.30 -41.43
C LEU A 6 6.15 -14.45 -42.07
N GLY A 7 6.39 -13.14 -42.07
CA GLY A 7 5.58 -12.15 -42.77
C GLY A 7 5.50 -12.34 -44.27
N SER A 8 4.49 -11.69 -44.86
CA SER A 8 4.37 -11.49 -46.31
C SER A 8 4.15 -10.01 -46.61
N CYS A 9 4.93 -9.58 -47.59
CA CYS A 9 5.06 -8.26 -48.18
C CYS A 9 4.20 -8.17 -49.46
N GLY A 10 3.74 -6.97 -49.85
CA GLY A 10 3.29 -6.63 -51.22
C GLY A 10 1.84 -6.13 -51.31
N SER A 11 1.52 -4.84 -51.50
CA SER A 11 1.79 -3.89 -52.61
C SER A 11 0.66 -3.83 -53.67
N LYS A 12 -0.08 -2.70 -53.66
CA LYS A 12 -0.86 -2.02 -54.74
C LYS A 12 -1.98 -1.19 -54.09
N GLY A 13 -2.27 0.05 -54.41
CA GLY A 13 -1.79 0.98 -55.43
C GLY A 13 -2.57 2.29 -55.29
N ASP A 14 -1.91 3.36 -55.69
CA ASP A 14 -2.32 4.78 -55.65
C ASP A 14 -3.60 5.11 -56.44
N LYS A 15 -4.42 6.06 -55.95
CA LYS A 15 -5.09 7.11 -56.74
C LYS A 15 -5.84 8.12 -55.88
N THR A 16 -5.23 9.28 -55.73
CA THR A 16 -5.85 10.60 -55.53
C THR A 16 -6.94 10.85 -56.58
N THR A 17 -8.09 11.43 -56.23
CA THR A 17 -8.83 12.43 -57.03
C THR A 17 -9.98 13.04 -56.20
N THR A 18 -9.76 14.28 -55.78
CA THR A 18 -10.68 15.42 -55.66
C THR A 18 -12.16 15.23 -55.32
N ALA A 19 -12.51 15.83 -54.18
CA ALA A 19 -13.82 16.41 -53.88
C ALA A 19 -14.30 17.37 -54.98
N THR A 20 -15.61 17.36 -55.23
CA THR A 20 -16.54 18.51 -55.31
C THR A 20 -17.83 18.02 -55.98
N LYS A 21 -18.97 18.15 -55.30
CA LYS A 21 -20.24 18.74 -55.80
C LYS A 21 -21.39 18.40 -54.87
N ASP A 22 -21.75 19.41 -54.08
CA ASP A 22 -23.13 19.70 -53.68
C ASP A 22 -24.06 19.75 -54.91
N ASP A 23 -25.26 19.19 -54.77
CA ASP A 23 -26.56 19.86 -54.97
C ASP A 23 -27.67 18.80 -54.87
N LYS A 24 -28.56 18.87 -53.87
CA LYS A 24 -30.03 18.84 -54.10
C LYS A 24 -30.85 19.13 -52.83
N THR A 25 -31.44 20.30 -52.86
CA THR A 25 -32.56 20.89 -52.11
C THR A 25 -33.77 19.96 -51.86
N THR A 26 -34.41 20.03 -50.68
CA THR A 26 -35.89 20.13 -50.50
C THR A 26 -36.27 20.68 -49.11
N THR A 27 -36.62 21.97 -49.09
CA THR A 27 -37.74 22.65 -48.41
C THR A 27 -38.42 22.05 -47.16
N THR A 28 -38.43 22.82 -46.06
CA THR A 28 -39.64 23.10 -45.26
C THR A 28 -39.56 24.54 -44.73
N LYS A 29 -40.61 25.32 -44.98
CA LYS A 29 -40.77 26.74 -44.61
C LYS A 29 -41.74 26.86 -43.44
N ALA A 30 -41.37 27.62 -42.42
CA ALA A 30 -42.28 28.48 -41.66
C ALA A 30 -41.47 29.62 -41.01
N GLU A 31 -41.79 30.85 -41.43
CA GLU A 31 -41.43 32.14 -40.82
C GLU A 31 -42.37 32.34 -39.60
N GLU A 32 -42.13 33.15 -38.57
CA GLU A 32 -41.72 34.54 -38.41
C GLU A 32 -41.12 34.65 -36.98
N GLY A 33 -40.09 35.43 -36.64
CA GLY A 33 -39.95 36.87 -36.78
C GLY A 33 -39.86 37.48 -35.37
N SER A 34 -38.71 38.08 -35.01
CA SER A 34 -38.59 39.43 -34.44
C SER A 34 -37.22 39.64 -33.77
N GLU A 35 -36.55 40.68 -34.23
CA GLU A 35 -35.25 41.23 -33.82
C GLU A 35 -35.19 41.64 -32.34
N LYS A 36 -34.00 41.50 -31.72
CA LYS A 36 -33.34 42.63 -31.04
C LYS A 36 -31.85 42.37 -30.80
N THR A 37 -31.04 43.09 -31.57
CA THR A 37 -29.63 43.44 -31.35
C THR A 37 -29.39 44.12 -30.00
N THR A 38 -28.33 43.74 -29.27
CA THR A 38 -27.44 44.71 -28.61
C THR A 38 -26.05 44.09 -28.42
N THR A 39 -25.08 44.65 -29.13
CA THR A 39 -23.64 44.48 -28.98
C THR A 39 -23.16 45.39 -27.84
N THR A 40 -22.31 44.89 -26.94
CA THR A 40 -21.41 45.72 -26.13
C THR A 40 -20.08 44.99 -26.00
N GLU A 41 -19.08 45.47 -26.72
CA GLU A 41 -17.67 45.26 -26.42
C GLU A 41 -17.25 46.28 -25.37
N GLY A 42 -16.40 45.86 -24.43
CA GLY A 42 -15.75 46.69 -23.42
C GLY A 42 -14.53 45.96 -22.87
N ASP A 43 -13.36 46.34 -23.38
CA ASP A 43 -12.01 46.15 -22.82
C ASP A 43 -11.95 46.64 -21.36
N ASP A 44 -11.27 45.89 -20.48
CA ASP A 44 -10.00 46.26 -19.80
C ASP A 44 -9.80 45.47 -18.49
N ASP A 45 -8.54 45.06 -18.29
CA ASP A 45 -7.85 44.85 -17.01
C ASP A 45 -8.20 43.66 -16.08
N SER A 46 -7.41 42.57 -16.19
CA SER A 46 -6.94 41.75 -15.04
C SER A 46 -5.94 40.66 -15.50
N GLU A 47 -4.64 40.96 -15.43
CA GLU A 47 -3.67 39.99 -14.88
C GLU A 47 -3.44 40.38 -13.41
N PRO A 48 -2.91 39.52 -12.50
CA PRO A 48 -2.21 38.26 -12.75
C PRO A 48 -2.69 37.11 -11.83
N THR A 49 -2.25 35.87 -12.05
CA THR A 49 -1.47 35.11 -11.04
C THR A 49 -1.16 33.70 -11.53
N THR A 50 0.14 33.46 -11.65
CA THR A 50 0.80 32.18 -11.45
C THR A 50 0.21 31.45 -10.24
N THR A 51 -0.39 30.28 -10.45
CA THR A 51 -0.65 29.35 -9.36
C THR A 51 0.68 28.71 -9.00
N GLU A 52 1.29 29.24 -7.94
CA GLU A 52 2.45 28.64 -7.30
C GLU A 52 2.06 27.30 -6.66
N SER A 53 3.04 26.41 -6.66
CA SER A 53 3.04 25.18 -5.89
C SER A 53 3.03 25.55 -4.41
N ASP A 54 1.97 25.20 -3.69
CA ASP A 54 1.99 25.16 -2.23
C ASP A 54 1.67 23.74 -1.78
N GLY A 55 2.72 23.07 -1.32
CA GLY A 55 2.62 21.89 -0.48
C GLY A 55 2.01 22.28 0.86
N GLY A 56 1.00 21.52 1.27
CA GLY A 56 0.29 21.73 2.51
C GLY A 56 -0.85 20.73 2.62
N GLY A 57 -0.51 19.44 2.59
CA GLY A 57 -1.45 18.37 2.84
C GLY A 57 -1.89 18.38 4.30
N ASP A 58 -2.89 19.20 4.61
CA ASP A 58 -3.69 19.10 5.83
C ASP A 58 -4.51 17.81 5.72
N GLY A 59 -3.92 16.70 6.15
CA GLY A 59 -4.45 15.32 6.07
C GLY A 59 -5.61 15.03 7.03
N GLY A 60 -6.46 16.03 7.26
CA GLY A 60 -7.73 15.94 7.98
C GLY A 60 -8.91 15.81 7.00
N GLY A 61 -8.76 15.01 5.94
CA GLY A 61 -9.85 14.74 5.02
C GLY A 61 -10.96 13.97 5.73
N ASP A 62 -12.08 14.66 6.00
CA ASP A 62 -13.34 14.11 6.49
C ASP A 62 -13.61 12.75 5.81
N ILE A 63 -13.79 11.68 6.58
CA ILE A 63 -14.09 10.33 6.04
C ILE A 63 -15.44 10.31 5.28
N GLY A 64 -16.22 11.40 5.38
CA GLY A 64 -17.55 11.55 4.79
C GLY A 64 -17.64 11.74 3.27
N ASP A 65 -16.56 12.09 2.56
CA ASP A 65 -16.57 12.28 1.09
C ASP A 65 -15.80 11.15 0.39
N LEU A 66 -16.43 9.98 0.27
CA LEU A 66 -15.94 8.85 -0.52
C LEU A 66 -16.93 8.56 -1.64
N SER A 67 -16.44 8.32 -2.85
CA SER A 67 -17.23 7.81 -3.97
C SER A 67 -17.80 6.42 -3.67
N ALA A 68 -18.82 6.00 -4.42
CA ALA A 68 -19.42 4.67 -4.26
C ALA A 68 -18.39 3.53 -4.42
N ASP A 69 -17.43 3.70 -5.33
CA ASP A 69 -16.36 2.73 -5.55
C ASP A 69 -15.40 2.71 -4.35
N GLU A 70 -14.97 3.87 -3.85
CA GLU A 70 -14.12 3.94 -2.66
C GLU A 70 -14.80 3.31 -1.43
N GLN A 71 -16.09 3.59 -1.23
CA GLN A 71 -16.87 2.98 -0.14
C GLN A 71 -16.91 1.45 -0.24
N ALA A 72 -17.01 0.88 -1.44
CA ALA A 72 -17.04 -0.57 -1.63
C ALA A 72 -15.70 -1.21 -1.24
N PHE A 73 -14.57 -0.58 -1.59
CA PHE A 73 -13.24 -1.03 -1.21
C PHE A 73 -12.97 -0.83 0.28
N VAL A 74 -13.39 0.30 0.85
CA VAL A 74 -13.29 0.55 2.30
C VAL A 74 -14.06 -0.51 3.08
N ALA A 75 -15.32 -0.78 2.71
CA ALA A 75 -16.11 -1.80 3.36
C ALA A 75 -15.45 -3.19 3.28
N ALA A 76 -14.88 -3.54 2.13
CA ALA A 76 -14.16 -4.80 1.97
C ALA A 76 -12.93 -4.90 2.88
N MET A 77 -12.12 -3.83 2.94
CA MET A 77 -10.96 -3.78 3.84
C MET A 77 -11.37 -3.85 5.31
N VAL A 78 -12.46 -3.17 5.70
CA VAL A 78 -13.00 -3.24 7.07
C VAL A 78 -13.45 -4.65 7.41
N ASP A 79 -14.22 -5.29 6.53
CA ASP A 79 -14.69 -6.66 6.72
C ASP A 79 -13.49 -7.62 6.92
N ALA A 80 -12.45 -7.50 6.08
CA ALA A 80 -11.23 -8.30 6.20
C ALA A 80 -10.51 -8.06 7.53
N MET A 81 -10.17 -6.81 7.86
CA MET A 81 -9.40 -6.47 9.06
C MET A 81 -10.14 -6.76 10.38
N THR A 82 -11.47 -6.75 10.37
CA THR A 82 -12.27 -7.08 11.57
C THR A 82 -12.52 -8.58 11.71
N ALA A 83 -12.36 -9.36 10.63
CA ALA A 83 -12.46 -10.81 10.63
C ALA A 83 -11.13 -11.51 11.00
N GLU A 84 -10.00 -10.82 10.96
CA GLU A 84 -8.69 -11.34 11.35
C GLU A 84 -8.66 -11.80 12.81
N GLU A 85 -8.25 -13.04 13.06
CA GLU A 85 -8.24 -13.64 14.40
C GLU A 85 -6.99 -13.26 15.19
N ASP A 86 -5.85 -13.06 14.52
CA ASP A 86 -4.56 -12.78 15.15
C ASP A 86 -4.44 -11.32 15.64
N PHE A 87 -5.09 -10.40 14.93
CA PHE A 87 -5.10 -8.98 15.29
C PHE A 87 -6.40 -8.29 14.82
N PRO A 88 -7.54 -8.60 15.46
CA PRO A 88 -8.81 -7.99 15.11
C PRO A 88 -8.77 -6.50 15.44
N LEU A 89 -8.87 -5.66 14.41
CA LEU A 89 -9.09 -4.23 14.61
C LEU A 89 -10.53 -3.96 15.06
N SER A 90 -10.73 -2.93 15.86
CA SER A 90 -12.10 -2.42 16.05
C SER A 90 -12.65 -1.86 14.73
N GLU A 91 -13.97 -1.88 14.58
CA GLU A 91 -14.63 -1.36 13.38
C GLU A 91 -14.25 0.11 13.11
N GLU A 92 -14.05 0.91 14.16
CA GLU A 92 -13.62 2.32 14.06
C GLU A 92 -12.18 2.45 13.54
N GLN A 93 -11.24 1.67 14.09
CA GLN A 93 -9.85 1.63 13.64
C GLN A 93 -9.76 1.14 12.20
N ALA A 94 -10.46 0.05 11.88
CA ALA A 94 -10.50 -0.53 10.54
C ALA A 94 -11.09 0.47 9.52
N THR A 95 -12.17 1.16 9.88
CA THR A 95 -12.80 2.16 8.99
C THR A 95 -11.88 3.35 8.76
N CYS A 96 -11.25 3.86 9.83
CA CYS A 96 -10.28 4.95 9.74
C CYS A 96 -9.10 4.56 8.83
N PHE A 97 -8.51 3.39 9.06
CA PHE A 97 -7.35 2.93 8.31
C PHE A 97 -7.70 2.69 6.84
N ALA A 98 -8.77 1.92 6.58
CA ALA A 98 -9.23 1.63 5.22
C ALA A 98 -9.50 2.91 4.42
N ALA A 99 -10.27 3.85 4.96
CA ALA A 99 -10.59 5.09 4.26
C ALA A 99 -9.34 5.92 3.90
N ARG A 100 -8.37 6.00 4.80
CA ARG A 100 -7.11 6.73 4.56
C ARG A 100 -6.21 6.01 3.57
N THR A 101 -6.11 4.70 3.66
CA THR A 101 -5.33 3.87 2.73
C THR A 101 -5.89 3.95 1.32
N ILE A 102 -7.21 3.84 1.15
CA ILE A 102 -7.86 3.99 -0.17
C ILE A 102 -7.59 5.35 -0.79
N ARG A 103 -7.57 6.43 0.01
CA ARG A 103 -7.23 7.78 -0.49
C ARG A 103 -5.77 7.94 -0.85
N THR A 104 -4.88 7.25 -0.14
CA THR A 104 -3.42 7.32 -0.36
C THR A 104 -3.00 6.55 -1.61
N ILE A 105 -3.57 5.35 -1.80
CA ILE A 105 -3.23 4.45 -2.91
C ILE A 105 -4.08 4.75 -4.15
N GLY A 106 -5.37 5.06 -3.94
CA GLY A 106 -6.37 5.25 -4.98
C GLY A 106 -7.00 3.95 -5.45
N VAL A 107 -8.31 3.98 -5.69
CA VAL A 107 -9.08 2.82 -6.20
C VAL A 107 -8.60 2.38 -7.58
N ASP A 108 -8.18 3.31 -8.42
CA ASP A 108 -7.70 2.97 -9.76
C ASP A 108 -6.40 2.16 -9.72
N THR A 109 -5.49 2.48 -8.80
CA THR A 109 -4.24 1.73 -8.57
C THR A 109 -4.52 0.30 -8.10
N MET A 110 -5.44 0.14 -7.15
CA MET A 110 -5.87 -1.17 -6.68
C MET A 110 -6.55 -1.98 -7.77
N LYS A 111 -7.43 -1.38 -8.58
CA LYS A 111 -8.05 -2.09 -9.71
C LYS A 111 -7.00 -2.49 -10.75
N ALA A 112 -5.98 -1.66 -10.99
CA ALA A 112 -4.94 -1.93 -11.97
C ALA A 112 -4.02 -3.11 -11.60
N SER A 113 -3.86 -3.40 -10.31
CA SER A 113 -3.19 -4.61 -9.80
C SER A 113 -4.11 -5.83 -9.72
N GLY A 114 -5.40 -5.68 -10.04
CA GLY A 114 -6.38 -6.77 -10.04
C GLY A 114 -7.16 -6.90 -8.74
N ALA A 115 -6.96 -6.01 -7.76
CA ALA A 115 -7.73 -6.03 -6.53
C ALA A 115 -9.20 -5.63 -6.79
N THR A 116 -10.10 -6.36 -6.16
CA THR A 116 -11.55 -6.13 -6.15
C THR A 116 -12.06 -6.18 -4.72
N PRO A 117 -13.21 -5.57 -4.40
CA PRO A 117 -13.78 -5.67 -3.06
C PRO A 117 -13.99 -7.13 -2.61
N ASP A 118 -14.38 -8.02 -3.52
CA ASP A 118 -14.58 -9.43 -3.18
C ASP A 118 -13.26 -10.15 -2.93
N SER A 119 -12.21 -9.85 -3.70
CA SER A 119 -10.89 -10.47 -3.50
C SER A 119 -10.16 -9.91 -2.27
N ILE A 120 -10.51 -8.72 -1.80
CA ILE A 120 -10.01 -8.18 -0.52
C ILE A 120 -10.66 -8.87 0.67
N ARG A 121 -11.94 -9.27 0.56
CA ARG A 121 -12.64 -10.01 1.62
C ARG A 121 -12.21 -11.46 1.74
N ASP A 122 -11.59 -12.02 0.70
CA ASP A 122 -11.12 -13.40 0.72
C ASP A 122 -9.77 -13.48 1.44
N PRO A 123 -9.68 -14.15 2.61
CA PRO A 123 -8.41 -14.27 3.34
C PRO A 123 -7.36 -15.10 2.59
N ASN A 124 -7.72 -15.80 1.51
CA ASN A 124 -6.79 -16.60 0.70
C ASN A 124 -6.26 -15.85 -0.53
N SER A 125 -6.55 -14.55 -0.64
CA SER A 125 -6.22 -13.75 -1.82
C SER A 125 -5.13 -12.74 -1.50
N ASP A 126 -4.16 -12.62 -2.42
CA ASP A 126 -3.04 -11.69 -2.32
C ASP A 126 -3.45 -10.22 -2.63
N SER A 127 -4.76 -9.93 -2.71
CA SER A 127 -5.27 -8.59 -3.06
C SER A 127 -4.99 -7.50 -2.03
N MET A 128 -4.53 -7.89 -0.83
CA MET A 128 -4.07 -6.98 0.23
C MET A 128 -2.54 -6.88 0.28
N ASP A 129 -1.82 -7.52 -0.65
CA ASP A 129 -0.37 -7.34 -0.77
C ASP A 129 -0.07 -5.96 -1.38
N PHE A 130 0.44 -5.06 -0.53
CA PHE A 130 0.75 -3.70 -0.92
C PHE A 130 1.88 -3.61 -1.95
N SER A 131 2.75 -4.62 -2.04
CA SER A 131 3.88 -4.64 -2.97
C SER A 131 3.43 -4.68 -4.44
N GLU A 132 2.26 -5.28 -4.71
CA GLU A 132 1.64 -5.34 -6.04
C GLU A 132 1.12 -3.97 -6.53
N PHE A 133 0.89 -3.02 -5.62
CA PHE A 133 0.43 -1.68 -5.96
C PHE A 133 1.54 -0.75 -6.43
N LYS A 134 2.81 -1.17 -6.33
CA LYS A 134 3.99 -0.37 -6.74
C LYS A 134 3.98 1.02 -6.12
N LEU A 135 3.76 1.06 -4.81
CA LEU A 135 3.70 2.30 -4.06
C LEU A 135 5.03 3.05 -4.14
N THR A 136 4.95 4.37 -4.22
CA THR A 136 6.12 5.22 -3.97
C THR A 136 6.50 5.17 -2.50
N GLU A 137 7.75 5.49 -2.18
CA GLU A 137 8.21 5.58 -0.79
C GLU A 137 7.37 6.57 0.04
N ALA A 138 6.97 7.68 -0.55
CA ALA A 138 6.09 8.65 0.11
C ALA A 138 4.71 8.05 0.43
N GLN A 139 4.09 7.32 -0.52
CA GLN A 139 2.81 6.67 -0.28
C GLN A 139 2.91 5.56 0.76
N ALA A 140 3.97 4.74 0.73
CA ALA A 140 4.18 3.70 1.72
C ALA A 140 4.40 4.28 3.12
N ASN A 141 5.11 5.41 3.24
CA ASN A 141 5.22 6.14 4.51
C ASN A 141 3.88 6.72 4.97
N ASP A 142 3.06 7.27 4.07
CA ASP A 142 1.73 7.78 4.42
C ASP A 142 0.80 6.64 4.87
N VAL A 143 0.86 5.47 4.23
CA VAL A 143 0.12 4.27 4.68
C VAL A 143 0.61 3.82 6.06
N TYR A 144 1.93 3.81 6.30
CA TYR A 144 2.48 3.50 7.62
C TYR A 144 2.00 4.50 8.69
N ASP A 145 1.97 5.79 8.38
CA ASP A 145 1.51 6.82 9.31
C ASP A 145 0.01 6.72 9.62
N ASN A 146 -0.78 6.10 8.74
CA ASN A 146 -2.22 5.90 8.98
C ASN A 146 -2.49 4.99 10.18
N PHE A 147 -1.59 4.05 10.51
CA PHE A 147 -1.76 3.22 11.70
C PHE A 147 -1.78 4.09 12.97
N GLY A 148 -0.78 4.96 13.15
CA GLY A 148 -0.74 5.87 14.29
C GLY A 148 -1.87 6.92 14.28
N ARG A 149 -2.26 7.41 13.09
CA ARG A 149 -3.37 8.38 12.94
C ARG A 149 -4.75 7.77 13.23
N CYS A 150 -4.85 6.44 13.23
CA CYS A 150 -6.06 5.68 13.53
C CYS A 150 -5.96 4.92 14.86
N ASP A 151 -5.03 5.31 15.74
CA ASP A 151 -4.83 4.70 17.06
C ASP A 151 -4.56 3.18 17.00
N ILE A 152 -3.83 2.72 15.98
CA ILE A 152 -3.38 1.33 15.82
C ILE A 152 -1.90 1.25 16.17
N ASP A 153 -1.56 0.50 17.23
CA ASP A 153 -0.17 0.25 17.62
C ASP A 153 0.37 -0.98 16.87
N LEU A 154 1.04 -0.73 15.74
CA LEU A 154 1.68 -1.78 14.93
C LEU A 154 2.73 -2.58 15.70
N ARG A 155 3.45 -1.95 16.62
CA ARG A 155 4.50 -2.64 17.38
C ARG A 155 3.86 -3.61 18.36
N GLU A 156 2.82 -3.18 19.06
CA GLU A 156 2.03 -4.07 19.91
C GLU A 156 1.38 -5.18 19.10
N ALA A 157 0.85 -4.88 17.91
CA ALA A 157 0.28 -5.85 16.99
C ALA A 157 1.29 -6.94 16.61
N MET A 158 2.47 -6.54 16.15
CA MET A 158 3.54 -7.44 15.73
C MET A 158 4.08 -8.27 16.90
N LEU A 159 4.23 -7.68 18.08
CA LEU A 159 4.64 -8.41 19.28
C LEU A 159 3.57 -9.40 19.72
N THR A 160 2.29 -9.04 19.60
CA THR A 160 1.17 -9.90 19.95
C THR A 160 1.08 -11.10 19.02
N SER A 161 1.20 -10.90 17.70
CA SER A 161 1.17 -12.01 16.74
C SER A 161 2.35 -12.97 16.95
N MET A 162 3.56 -12.45 17.18
CA MET A 162 4.74 -13.27 17.50
C MET A 162 4.63 -14.00 18.85
N SER A 163 3.76 -13.52 19.74
CA SER A 163 3.49 -14.14 21.04
C SER A 163 2.28 -15.07 21.01
N ALA A 164 1.52 -15.12 19.92
CA ALA A 164 0.27 -15.88 19.81
C ALA A 164 0.50 -17.40 19.98
N ASP A 165 1.67 -17.89 19.57
CA ASP A 165 2.11 -19.28 19.78
C ASP A 165 2.53 -19.59 21.23
N GLY A 166 2.55 -18.58 22.11
CA GLY A 166 2.79 -18.75 23.55
C GLY A 166 4.25 -18.95 23.96
N GLU A 167 5.21 -18.76 23.05
CA GLU A 167 6.63 -19.10 23.26
C GLU A 167 7.57 -17.91 23.51
N MET A 168 7.04 -16.70 23.75
CA MET A 168 7.87 -15.52 23.98
C MET A 168 8.16 -15.27 25.46
N THR A 169 9.40 -15.50 25.87
CA THR A 169 9.94 -15.10 27.17
C THR A 169 10.07 -13.57 27.29
N PRO A 170 10.09 -13.00 28.50
CA PRO A 170 10.34 -11.56 28.70
C PRO A 170 11.67 -11.07 28.11
N ALA A 171 12.68 -11.94 28.08
CA ALA A 171 13.98 -11.64 27.48
C ALA A 171 13.87 -11.53 25.95
N GLN A 172 13.14 -12.44 25.30
CA GLN A 172 12.86 -12.37 23.86
C GLN A 172 12.03 -11.12 23.54
N LYS A 173 11.03 -10.78 24.36
CA LYS A 173 10.22 -9.55 24.19
C LYS A 173 11.08 -8.29 24.24
N THR A 174 11.94 -8.17 25.26
CA THR A 174 12.83 -7.01 25.40
C THR A 174 13.82 -6.92 24.24
N CYS A 175 14.34 -8.06 23.78
CA CYS A 175 15.20 -8.13 22.59
C CYS A 175 14.43 -7.63 21.35
N MET A 176 13.22 -8.13 21.14
CA MET A 176 12.38 -7.78 20.00
C MET A 176 12.01 -6.30 19.99
N GLU A 177 11.66 -5.71 21.14
CA GLU A 177 11.40 -4.27 21.29
C GLU A 177 12.63 -3.41 20.94
N THR A 178 13.84 -3.94 21.13
CA THR A 178 15.08 -3.24 20.78
C THR A 178 15.34 -3.32 19.28
N VAL A 179 15.12 -4.48 18.66
CA VAL A 179 15.31 -4.68 17.22
C VAL A 179 14.22 -3.94 16.43
N LEU A 180 12.96 -4.08 16.83
CA LEU A 180 11.79 -3.38 16.30
C LEU A 180 11.63 -2.00 16.97
N SER A 181 12.72 -1.24 16.98
CA SER A 181 12.64 0.19 17.29
C SER A 181 11.69 0.88 16.31
N GLU A 182 11.10 2.03 16.68
CA GLU A 182 10.13 2.72 15.82
C GLU A 182 10.70 3.04 14.42
N GLU A 183 11.98 3.38 14.36
CA GLU A 183 12.70 3.61 13.08
C GLU A 183 12.82 2.30 12.28
N ASN A 184 13.23 1.20 12.92
CA ASN A 184 13.39 -0.08 12.24
C ASN A 184 12.05 -0.67 11.81
N LEU A 185 11.00 -0.53 12.62
CA LEU A 185 9.65 -0.96 12.29
C LEU A 185 9.11 -0.17 11.09
N ARG A 186 9.34 1.15 11.05
CA ARG A 186 8.98 1.97 9.89
C ARG A 186 9.70 1.50 8.63
N LYS A 187 11.03 1.38 8.68
CA LYS A 187 11.83 0.92 7.53
C LYS A 187 11.37 -0.46 7.05
N PHE A 188 11.17 -1.39 7.98
CA PHE A 188 10.69 -2.73 7.68
C PHE A 188 9.34 -2.74 6.99
N MET A 189 8.34 -2.08 7.56
CA MET A 189 6.97 -2.07 7.03
C MET A 189 6.89 -1.31 5.69
N VAL A 190 7.56 -0.17 5.56
CA VAL A 190 7.61 0.60 4.30
C VAL A 190 8.33 -0.21 3.21
N GLY A 191 9.44 -0.85 3.54
CA GLY A 191 10.19 -1.71 2.62
C GLY A 191 9.36 -2.88 2.11
N MET A 192 8.66 -3.57 3.01
CA MET A 192 7.72 -4.65 2.67
C MET A 192 6.58 -4.17 1.79
N MET A 193 5.98 -3.01 2.09
CA MET A 193 4.89 -2.46 1.27
C MET A 193 5.32 -2.07 -0.15
N MET A 194 6.59 -1.72 -0.38
CA MET A 194 7.06 -1.27 -1.69
C MET A 194 7.53 -2.41 -2.60
N SER A 195 8.11 -3.47 -2.03
CA SER A 195 8.77 -4.52 -2.82
C SER A 195 8.65 -5.91 -2.21
N GLY A 196 7.80 -6.08 -1.19
CA GLY A 196 7.52 -7.38 -0.58
C GLY A 196 8.78 -8.06 -0.09
N GLU A 197 8.83 -9.38 -0.27
CA GLU A 197 9.94 -10.24 0.12
C GLU A 197 11.23 -9.94 -0.67
N ASP A 198 11.15 -9.39 -1.87
CA ASP A 198 12.33 -9.04 -2.66
C ASP A 198 13.18 -7.95 -1.95
N ASN A 199 12.57 -7.09 -1.13
CA ASN A 199 13.30 -6.04 -0.43
C ASN A 199 14.16 -6.59 0.74
N LEU A 200 13.71 -7.68 1.37
CA LEU A 200 14.40 -8.31 2.50
C LEU A 200 15.77 -8.87 2.13
N GLU A 201 15.93 -9.32 0.89
CA GLU A 201 17.18 -9.91 0.39
C GLU A 201 18.12 -8.86 -0.23
N ASN A 202 17.56 -7.76 -0.75
CA ASN A 202 18.31 -6.75 -1.50
C ASN A 202 18.70 -5.53 -0.65
N ASP A 203 18.01 -5.28 0.46
CA ASP A 203 18.33 -4.20 1.39
C ASP A 203 19.11 -4.72 2.62
N PRO A 204 20.38 -4.29 2.80
CA PRO A 204 21.19 -4.73 3.94
C PRO A 204 20.62 -4.27 5.29
N GLU A 205 19.93 -3.14 5.37
CA GLU A 205 19.32 -2.67 6.62
C GLU A 205 18.12 -3.56 7.00
N LEU A 206 17.30 -3.96 6.03
CA LEU A 206 16.19 -4.89 6.26
C LEU A 206 16.69 -6.29 6.64
N SER A 207 17.78 -6.74 6.01
CA SER A 207 18.43 -8.00 6.35
C SER A 207 18.95 -8.01 7.80
N GLU A 208 19.53 -6.91 8.25
CA GLU A 208 19.97 -6.74 9.65
C GLU A 208 18.78 -6.75 10.62
N ILE A 209 17.66 -6.10 10.29
CA ILE A 209 16.44 -6.12 11.10
C ILE A 209 15.88 -7.55 11.21
N THR A 210 15.73 -8.25 10.09
CA THR A 210 15.22 -9.62 10.06
C THR A 210 16.15 -10.60 10.77
N GLY A 211 17.47 -10.46 10.57
CA GLY A 211 18.48 -11.20 11.31
C GLY A 211 18.40 -10.95 12.82
N GLY A 212 18.12 -9.71 13.22
CA GLY A 212 17.86 -9.33 14.60
C GLY A 212 16.59 -9.98 15.17
N ILE A 213 15.48 -9.98 14.42
CA ILE A 213 14.21 -10.61 14.81
C ILE A 213 14.42 -12.11 15.02
N MET A 214 15.06 -12.79 14.06
CA MET A 214 15.41 -14.21 14.20
C MET A 214 16.35 -14.44 15.39
N GLY A 215 17.37 -13.61 15.57
CA GLY A 215 18.28 -13.69 16.70
C GLY A 215 17.56 -13.59 18.06
N CYS A 216 16.60 -12.67 18.17
CA CYS A 216 15.77 -12.54 19.36
C CYS A 216 14.88 -13.76 19.56
N ALA A 217 14.24 -14.29 18.51
CA ALA A 217 13.44 -15.51 18.61
C ALA A 217 14.27 -16.71 19.10
N PHE A 218 15.49 -16.92 18.59
CA PHE A 218 16.37 -18.01 19.00
C PHE A 218 17.04 -17.83 20.37
N MET A 219 17.05 -16.61 20.93
CA MET A 219 17.65 -16.33 22.24
C MET A 219 16.99 -17.14 23.37
N GLY A 220 15.70 -17.50 23.23
CA GLY A 220 14.98 -18.33 24.21
C GLY A 220 15.24 -19.84 24.15
N MET A 221 15.96 -20.35 23.13
CA MET A 221 16.28 -21.78 23.01
C MET A 221 17.52 -22.24 23.80
N GLY A 222 18.24 -21.34 24.49
CA GLY A 222 19.28 -21.69 25.45
C GLY A 222 18.77 -21.47 26.88
N PRO A 223 18.58 -22.52 27.72
CA PRO A 223 19.57 -23.55 28.06
C PRO A 223 19.05 -25.01 27.94
N ALA A 224 18.10 -25.31 27.04
CA ALA A 224 17.61 -26.68 26.86
C ALA A 224 18.62 -27.62 26.14
N MET A 225 19.73 -27.09 25.61
CA MET A 225 20.79 -27.84 24.93
C MET A 225 22.22 -27.49 25.39
N GLY A 226 22.44 -27.25 26.70
CA GLY A 226 23.80 -26.86 27.11
C GLY A 226 24.16 -26.77 28.58
N GLU A 227 23.38 -27.30 29.51
CA GLU A 227 23.89 -27.64 30.85
C GLU A 227 24.12 -29.15 30.90
N SER A 228 25.24 -29.56 30.31
CA SER A 228 25.85 -30.85 30.62
C SER A 228 26.40 -30.77 32.05
N ASP A 229 25.52 -31.03 33.01
CA ASP A 229 25.90 -31.50 34.33
C ASP A 229 26.76 -32.77 34.20
N GLY A 230 28.02 -32.65 34.59
CA GLY A 230 28.83 -33.77 35.07
C GLY A 230 29.86 -34.36 34.09
N MET A 231 31.14 -34.04 34.32
CA MET A 231 32.15 -35.05 34.66
C MET A 231 33.51 -34.41 35.01
N GLY A 232 33.77 -34.34 36.32
CA GLY A 232 35.04 -34.61 37.01
C GLY A 232 36.34 -34.01 36.48
N GLU A 233 36.87 -33.04 37.23
CA GLU A 233 38.27 -33.13 37.66
C GLU A 233 38.36 -32.85 39.17
N ASP A 234 38.77 -33.89 39.90
CA ASP A 234 39.07 -33.89 41.32
C ASP A 234 40.12 -32.82 41.68
N THR A 235 39.77 -31.88 42.56
CA THR A 235 40.76 -31.25 43.44
C THR A 235 40.35 -31.42 44.89
N SER A 236 40.50 -32.66 45.38
CA SER A 236 40.66 -32.93 46.80
C SER A 236 42.14 -32.77 47.16
N THR A 237 42.48 -31.69 47.88
CA THR A 237 43.69 -31.47 48.71
C THR A 237 43.80 -29.96 48.95
N THR A 238 43.94 -29.37 50.12
CA THR A 238 43.94 -29.79 51.53
C THR A 238 43.85 -28.49 52.31
N ALA A 239 43.08 -28.48 53.39
CA ALA A 239 43.04 -27.38 54.34
C ALA A 239 44.41 -27.18 55.02
N ALA A 240 44.79 -25.90 55.16
CA ALA A 240 45.54 -25.18 56.21
C ALA A 240 46.40 -26.00 57.23
N PRO A 241 47.50 -25.42 57.75
CA PRO A 241 47.46 -24.20 58.56
C PRO A 241 48.32 -23.03 58.08
#